data_AF-A0AAV0W931-F1
#
_entry.id   AF-A0AAV0W931-F1
#
_cell.length_a   1.000
_cell.length_b   1.000
_cell.length_c   1.000
_cell.angle_alpha   90.00
_cell.angle_beta   90.00
_cell.angle_gamma   90.00
#
_symmetry.space_group_name_H-M   'P 1'
#
loop_
_entity.id
_entity.type
_entity.pdbx_description
1 polymer ?
#
loop_
_entity_poly.entity_id
_entity_poly.type
_entity_poly.pdbx_seq_one_letter_code
_entity_poly.pdbx_strand_id
1 'polypeptide(L)'
;MDKTSSRRDSRLFLRYFFVLSHNFYSLVHIRLDLIPEKYFKIVLFIHFLDELSADLESRFDEVSISVYDLDVVLPNRIEKKYIFNDKTKIENKILNVVNQFGDVVSNYLNVSHDIFEKRISGELTLWHEYWLNEKQLPVTHIDALKRCDYDCFPEINILLNILVTLPATTASAERNFSSLRRIKTWMRTRISEDRLNGLALLHAHRDITINSEDVIDVFAKSNRRLDFVI
;
A
#
# COMPACT_ATOMS: atom_id res chain seq x y z
N MET A 1 27.70 -30.14 8.62
CA MET A 1 28.86 -29.70 7.81
C MET A 1 28.39 -29.78 6.37
N ASP A 2 28.18 -28.66 5.69
CA ASP A 2 29.26 -28.15 4.84
C ASP A 2 29.20 -26.61 4.72
N LYS A 3 30.07 -25.92 5.47
CA LYS A 3 30.24 -24.44 5.48
C LYS A 3 31.17 -23.95 4.35
N THR A 4 31.47 -24.80 3.36
CA THR A 4 32.50 -24.52 2.34
C THR A 4 31.96 -23.94 1.03
N SER A 5 30.64 -23.97 0.80
CA SER A 5 30.00 -23.40 -0.39
C SER A 5 29.79 -21.88 -0.30
N SER A 6 29.28 -21.38 0.83
CA SER A 6 29.00 -19.94 1.06
C SER A 6 30.24 -19.02 1.09
N ARG A 7 31.44 -19.59 1.27
CA ARG A 7 32.72 -18.85 1.25
C ARG A 7 33.27 -18.57 -0.16
N ARG A 8 32.77 -19.24 -1.21
CA ARG A 8 33.20 -18.96 -2.59
C ARG A 8 32.42 -17.79 -3.21
N ASP A 9 31.12 -17.68 -2.90
CA ASP A 9 30.28 -16.57 -3.42
C ASP A 9 30.61 -15.22 -2.79
N SER A 10 30.97 -15.20 -1.51
CA SER A 10 31.46 -13.98 -0.84
C SER A 10 32.79 -13.47 -1.41
N ARG A 11 33.63 -14.36 -1.96
CA ARG A 11 34.86 -13.96 -2.68
C ARG A 11 34.57 -13.47 -4.09
N LEU A 12 33.52 -13.96 -4.75
CA LEU A 12 33.04 -13.46 -6.05
C LEU A 12 32.37 -12.10 -5.91
N PHE A 13 31.56 -11.88 -4.86
CA PHE A 13 30.97 -10.58 -4.54
C PHE A 13 32.03 -9.54 -4.20
N LEU A 14 33.03 -9.90 -3.38
CA LEU A 14 34.16 -9.01 -3.10
C LEU A 14 35.05 -8.78 -4.32
N ARG A 15 35.21 -9.76 -5.22
CA ARG A 15 35.90 -9.53 -6.51
C ARG A 15 35.11 -8.61 -7.43
N TYR A 16 33.78 -8.73 -7.50
CA TYR A 16 32.94 -7.81 -8.26
C TYR A 16 32.99 -6.40 -7.66
N PHE A 17 32.92 -6.26 -6.33
CA PHE A 17 33.04 -4.97 -5.66
C PHE A 17 34.45 -4.36 -5.82
N PHE A 18 35.50 -5.19 -5.82
CA PHE A 18 36.88 -4.71 -5.98
C PHE A 18 37.24 -4.40 -7.44
N VAL A 19 36.75 -5.17 -8.41
CA VAL A 19 36.91 -4.91 -9.84
C VAL A 19 36.06 -3.72 -10.28
N LEU A 20 34.85 -3.56 -9.74
CA LEU A 20 34.07 -2.33 -9.89
C LEU A 20 34.76 -1.16 -9.19
N SER A 21 35.39 -1.33 -8.02
CA SER A 21 36.15 -0.26 -7.38
C SER A 21 37.38 0.14 -8.20
N HIS A 22 38.16 -0.79 -8.74
CA HIS A 22 39.35 -0.46 -9.53
C HIS A 22 39.00 0.15 -10.90
N ASN A 23 37.91 -0.30 -11.53
CA ASN A 23 37.39 0.37 -12.73
C ASN A 23 36.73 1.71 -12.40
N PHE A 24 36.12 1.89 -11.21
CA PHE A 24 35.66 3.19 -10.72
C PHE A 24 36.83 4.12 -10.42
N TYR A 25 37.90 3.67 -9.76
CA TYR A 25 39.06 4.51 -9.47
C TYR A 25 39.79 4.94 -10.76
N SER A 26 39.80 4.09 -11.79
CA SER A 26 40.32 4.45 -13.12
C SER A 26 39.39 5.43 -13.87
N LEU A 27 38.06 5.26 -13.80
CA LEU A 27 37.09 6.20 -14.38
C LEU A 27 36.94 7.52 -13.61
N VAL A 28 37.16 7.51 -12.29
CA VAL A 28 37.12 8.68 -11.41
C VAL A 28 38.38 9.53 -11.61
N HIS A 29 39.54 8.93 -11.87
CA HIS A 29 40.74 9.70 -12.20
C HIS A 29 40.70 10.37 -13.59
N ILE A 30 39.85 9.91 -14.51
CA ILE A 30 39.69 10.53 -15.84
C ILE A 30 38.70 11.71 -15.83
N ARG A 31 37.97 11.97 -14.73
CA ARG A 31 36.91 13.00 -14.68
C ARG A 31 36.99 13.95 -13.48
N LEU A 32 38.17 14.23 -12.95
CA LEU A 32 38.36 15.25 -11.90
C LEU A 32 38.35 16.70 -12.43
N ASP A 33 38.27 16.91 -13.75
CA ASP A 33 38.21 18.25 -14.37
C ASP A 33 36.77 18.77 -14.60
N LEU A 34 35.77 18.09 -14.07
CA LEU A 34 34.38 18.53 -14.20
C LEU A 34 34.04 19.53 -13.08
N ILE A 35 33.62 20.73 -13.50
CA ILE A 35 32.94 21.74 -12.67
C ILE A 35 31.99 21.01 -11.69
N PRO A 36 31.95 21.35 -10.39
CA PRO A 36 31.17 20.63 -9.37
C PRO A 36 29.73 20.30 -9.77
N GLU A 37 29.11 21.18 -10.56
CA GLU A 37 27.78 20.99 -11.14
C GLU A 37 27.67 19.75 -12.05
N LYS A 38 28.66 19.49 -12.90
CA LYS A 38 28.66 18.32 -13.80
C LYS A 38 28.92 17.02 -13.04
N TYR A 39 29.76 17.06 -11.99
CA TYR A 39 29.96 15.92 -11.11
C TYR A 39 28.65 15.56 -10.37
N PHE A 40 27.99 16.56 -9.78
CA PHE A 40 26.69 16.37 -9.12
C PHE A 40 25.64 15.80 -10.07
N LYS A 41 25.56 16.32 -11.30
CA LYS A 41 24.61 15.86 -12.32
C LYS A 41 24.80 14.37 -12.65
N ILE A 42 26.04 13.94 -12.91
CA ILE A 42 26.31 12.58 -13.38
C ILE A 42 26.24 11.56 -12.24
N VAL A 43 26.82 11.86 -11.08
CA VAL A 43 26.98 10.88 -10.01
C VAL A 43 25.74 10.76 -9.13
N LEU A 44 25.05 11.86 -8.85
CA LEU A 44 23.92 11.87 -7.91
C LEU A 44 22.60 12.09 -8.62
N PHE A 45 22.49 13.16 -9.42
CA PHE A 45 21.20 13.60 -9.93
C PHE A 45 20.58 12.61 -10.92
N ILE A 46 21.34 12.16 -11.93
CA ILE A 46 20.81 11.21 -12.93
C ILE A 46 20.44 9.88 -12.28
N HIS A 47 21.31 9.34 -11.42
CA HIS A 47 21.03 8.10 -10.69
C HIS A 47 19.77 8.20 -9.83
N PHE A 48 19.58 9.33 -9.13
CA PHE A 48 18.36 9.59 -8.37
C PHE A 48 17.13 9.69 -9.27
N LEU A 49 17.23 10.32 -10.44
CA LEU A 49 16.10 10.39 -11.38
C LEU A 49 15.75 9.03 -11.97
N ASP A 50 16.74 8.21 -12.28
CA ASP A 50 16.52 6.84 -12.78
C ASP A 50 15.87 5.97 -11.71
N GLU A 51 16.31 6.07 -10.45
CA GLU A 51 15.71 5.38 -9.30
C GLU A 51 14.27 5.85 -9.07
N LEU A 52 14.02 7.16 -9.12
CA LEU A 52 12.66 7.71 -9.01
C LEU A 52 11.76 7.25 -10.15
N SER A 53 12.29 7.18 -11.39
CA SER A 53 11.53 6.69 -12.54
C SER A 53 11.17 5.21 -12.36
N ALA A 54 12.13 4.37 -11.96
CA ALA A 54 11.90 2.95 -11.69
C ALA A 54 10.90 2.73 -10.54
N ASP A 55 10.95 3.55 -9.50
CA ASP A 55 9.99 3.55 -8.40
C ASP A 55 8.58 3.93 -8.87
N LEU A 56 8.46 4.91 -9.78
CA LEU A 56 7.17 5.27 -10.34
C LEU A 56 6.61 4.18 -11.24
N GLU A 57 7.44 3.61 -12.12
CA GLU A 57 7.04 2.52 -13.02
C GLU A 57 6.57 1.31 -12.22
N SER A 58 7.36 0.85 -11.24
CA SER A 58 6.98 -0.29 -10.38
C SER A 58 5.74 -0.04 -9.52
N ARG A 59 5.48 1.20 -9.12
CA ARG A 59 4.27 1.56 -8.35
C ARG A 59 3.01 1.62 -9.19
N PHE A 60 3.13 1.92 -10.48
CA PHE A 60 2.02 2.05 -11.42
C PHE A 60 2.07 0.93 -12.49
N ASP A 61 2.43 -0.29 -12.09
CA ASP A 61 2.32 -1.47 -12.93
C ASP A 61 0.87 -1.71 -13.39
N GLU A 62 0.68 -2.42 -14.52
CA GLU A 62 -0.64 -2.70 -15.10
C GLU A 62 -1.64 -3.31 -14.09
N VAL A 63 -1.15 -4.15 -13.17
CA VAL A 63 -1.96 -4.75 -12.11
C VAL A 63 -2.44 -3.71 -11.10
N SER A 64 -1.59 -2.76 -10.73
CA SER A 64 -1.97 -1.67 -9.81
C SER A 64 -2.93 -0.68 -10.48
N ILE A 65 -2.77 -0.44 -11.79
CA ILE A 65 -3.64 0.44 -12.56
C ILE A 65 -5.05 -0.16 -12.69
N SER A 66 -5.15 -1.47 -12.90
CA SER A 66 -6.44 -2.17 -13.04
C SER A 66 -7.28 -2.16 -11.75
N VAL A 67 -6.67 -2.03 -10.57
CA VAL A 67 -7.41 -1.81 -9.31
C VAL A 67 -8.23 -0.50 -9.37
N TYR A 68 -7.76 0.51 -10.11
CA TYR A 68 -8.51 1.76 -10.30
C TYR A 68 -9.71 1.62 -11.24
N ASP A 69 -9.93 0.47 -11.89
CA ASP A 69 -11.16 0.20 -12.66
C ASP A 69 -12.41 0.14 -11.76
N LEU A 70 -12.25 0.06 -10.42
CA LEU A 70 -13.30 0.29 -9.42
C LEU A 70 -13.93 1.70 -9.53
N ASP A 71 -13.30 2.61 -10.28
CA ASP A 71 -13.82 3.93 -10.58
C ASP A 71 -15.21 3.93 -11.26
N VAL A 72 -15.60 2.83 -11.90
CA VAL A 72 -16.91 2.63 -12.53
C VAL A 72 -18.07 2.77 -11.54
N VAL A 73 -17.82 2.46 -10.27
CA VAL A 73 -18.85 2.52 -9.21
C VAL A 73 -19.13 3.96 -8.77
N LEU A 74 -18.26 4.92 -9.09
CA LEU A 74 -18.33 6.27 -8.55
C LEU A 74 -19.34 7.17 -9.28
N PRO A 75 -20.21 7.86 -8.51
CA PRO A 75 -21.19 8.77 -9.10
C PRO A 75 -20.57 9.96 -9.83
N ASN A 76 -19.43 10.47 -9.36
CA ASN A 76 -18.79 11.64 -9.97
C ASN A 76 -18.27 11.39 -11.40
N ARG A 77 -18.15 10.12 -11.81
CA ARG A 77 -17.84 9.74 -13.19
C ARG A 77 -19.09 9.57 -14.06
N ILE A 78 -20.28 9.54 -13.45
CA ILE A 78 -21.59 9.45 -14.11
C ILE A 78 -21.92 10.75 -14.86
N GLU A 79 -21.39 11.89 -14.39
CA GLU A 79 -21.69 13.22 -14.93
C GLU A 79 -20.87 13.59 -16.17
N LYS A 80 -20.82 12.68 -17.16
CA LYS A 80 -20.74 13.06 -18.58
C LYS A 80 -21.59 12.08 -19.36
N LYS A 81 -22.55 12.62 -20.11
CA LYS A 81 -23.41 11.97 -21.15
C LYS A 81 -22.68 11.06 -22.17
N TYR A 82 -21.39 10.81 -22.01
CA TYR A 82 -20.49 10.08 -22.89
C TYR A 82 -20.11 8.66 -22.40
N ILE A 83 -20.69 8.18 -21.30
CA ILE A 83 -20.40 6.83 -20.77
C ILE A 83 -20.94 5.74 -21.70
N PHE A 84 -22.05 5.98 -22.40
CA PHE A 84 -22.69 5.00 -23.28
C PHE A 84 -22.14 4.93 -24.72
N ASN A 85 -21.11 5.71 -25.08
CA ASN A 85 -20.55 5.61 -26.44
C ASN A 85 -19.66 4.36 -26.63
N ASP A 86 -19.09 3.79 -25.55
CA ASP A 86 -18.24 2.58 -25.59
C ASP A 86 -18.69 1.58 -24.51
N LYS A 87 -19.86 0.96 -24.72
CA LYS A 87 -20.39 -0.11 -23.85
C LYS A 87 -19.35 -1.22 -23.59
N THR A 88 -18.57 -1.56 -24.62
CA THR A 88 -17.51 -2.58 -24.57
C THR A 88 -16.38 -2.25 -23.59
N LYS A 89 -16.03 -0.97 -23.45
CA LYS A 89 -14.95 -0.53 -22.55
C LYS A 89 -15.35 -0.66 -21.08
N ILE A 90 -16.63 -0.41 -20.77
CA ILE A 90 -17.18 -0.55 -19.43
C ILE A 90 -17.35 -2.03 -19.08
N GLU A 91 -17.87 -2.83 -20.02
CA GLU A 91 -17.96 -4.28 -19.85
C GLU A 91 -16.60 -4.91 -19.55
N ASN A 92 -15.54 -4.47 -20.25
CA ASN A 92 -14.18 -4.93 -19.96
C ASN A 92 -13.67 -4.50 -18.57
N LYS A 93 -13.99 -3.27 -18.13
CA LYS A 93 -13.66 -2.81 -16.77
C LYS A 93 -14.41 -3.59 -15.70
N ILE A 94 -15.70 -3.86 -15.91
CA ILE A 94 -16.52 -4.66 -15.00
C ILE A 94 -15.96 -6.08 -14.93
N LEU A 95 -15.58 -6.66 -16.07
CA LEU A 95 -14.94 -7.98 -16.12
C LEU A 95 -13.62 -8.00 -15.35
N ASN A 96 -12.79 -6.96 -15.47
CA ASN A 96 -11.57 -6.82 -14.67
C ASN A 96 -11.86 -6.76 -13.17
N VAL A 97 -12.85 -5.95 -12.76
CA VAL A 97 -13.26 -5.84 -11.34
C VAL A 97 -13.78 -7.18 -10.82
N VAL A 98 -14.58 -7.89 -11.61
CA VAL A 98 -15.11 -9.21 -11.26
C VAL A 98 -13.98 -10.24 -11.14
N ASN A 99 -12.98 -10.20 -12.01
CA ASN A 99 -11.83 -11.10 -11.93
C ASN A 99 -10.92 -10.80 -10.73
N GLN A 100 -10.75 -9.53 -10.35
CA GLN A 100 -9.86 -9.15 -9.24
C GLN A 100 -10.52 -9.25 -7.87
N PHE A 101 -11.78 -8.82 -7.75
CA PHE A 101 -12.48 -8.69 -6.47
C PHE A 101 -13.62 -9.69 -6.31
N GLY A 102 -13.95 -10.47 -7.34
CA GLY A 102 -15.06 -11.42 -7.31
C GLY A 102 -14.92 -12.45 -6.19
N ASP A 103 -13.72 -12.98 -5.94
CA ASP A 103 -13.47 -13.92 -4.83
C ASP A 103 -13.70 -13.26 -3.45
N VAL A 104 -13.32 -11.99 -3.30
CA VAL A 104 -13.51 -11.27 -2.03
C VAL A 104 -14.99 -11.01 -1.79
N VAL A 105 -15.70 -10.53 -2.81
CA VAL A 105 -17.12 -10.19 -2.72
C VAL A 105 -17.99 -11.45 -2.56
N SER A 106 -17.69 -12.52 -3.32
CA SER A 106 -18.38 -13.82 -3.22
C SER A 106 -18.26 -14.43 -1.84
N ASN A 107 -17.06 -14.43 -1.25
CA ASN A 107 -16.85 -14.91 0.12
C ASN A 107 -17.58 -14.05 1.15
N TYR A 108 -17.61 -12.73 0.97
CA TYR A 108 -18.32 -11.85 1.90
C TYR A 108 -19.84 -12.05 1.86
N LEU A 109 -20.40 -12.25 0.65
CA LEU A 109 -21.83 -12.44 0.45
C LEU A 109 -22.30 -13.90 0.56
N ASN A 110 -21.38 -14.88 0.64
CA ASN A 110 -21.66 -16.31 0.50
C ASN A 110 -22.41 -16.67 -0.80
N VAL A 111 -22.05 -16.02 -1.91
CA VAL A 111 -22.67 -16.19 -3.24
C VAL A 111 -21.62 -16.72 -4.22
N SER A 112 -21.98 -17.57 -5.17
CA SER A 112 -21.01 -18.05 -6.18
C SER A 112 -20.57 -16.93 -7.13
N HIS A 113 -19.33 -17.03 -7.62
CA HIS A 113 -18.73 -16.04 -8.53
C HIS A 113 -19.59 -15.78 -9.78
N ASP A 114 -20.13 -16.84 -10.41
CA ASP A 114 -21.02 -16.74 -11.57
C ASP A 114 -22.32 -15.94 -11.30
N ILE A 115 -22.83 -15.99 -10.07
CA ILE A 115 -24.05 -15.24 -9.69
C ILE A 115 -23.68 -13.77 -9.48
N PHE A 116 -22.52 -13.51 -8.86
CA PHE A 116 -22.01 -12.14 -8.67
C PHE A 116 -21.79 -11.43 -10.01
N GLU A 117 -21.15 -12.07 -10.98
CA GLU A 117 -20.91 -11.51 -12.32
C GLU A 117 -22.21 -11.04 -13.00
N LYS A 118 -23.29 -11.81 -12.84
CA LYS A 118 -24.60 -11.43 -13.40
C LYS A 118 -25.26 -10.31 -12.61
N ARG A 119 -25.22 -10.37 -11.28
CA ARG A 119 -25.90 -9.40 -10.40
C ARG A 119 -25.27 -8.02 -10.45
N ILE A 120 -23.94 -7.92 -10.47
CA ILE A 120 -23.24 -6.63 -10.46
C ILE A 120 -23.62 -5.76 -11.67
N SER A 121 -23.81 -6.37 -12.84
CA SER A 121 -24.21 -5.64 -14.04
C SER A 121 -25.59 -4.98 -13.88
N GLY A 122 -26.57 -5.71 -13.34
CA GLY A 122 -27.91 -5.19 -13.08
C GLY A 122 -27.91 -4.15 -11.96
N GLU A 123 -27.17 -4.41 -10.89
CA GLU A 123 -27.05 -3.48 -9.77
C GLU A 123 -26.39 -2.16 -10.19
N LEU A 124 -25.33 -2.22 -11.01
CA LEU A 124 -24.70 -1.03 -11.59
C LEU A 124 -25.69 -0.23 -12.44
N THR A 125 -26.52 -0.88 -13.25
CA THR A 125 -27.54 -0.14 -14.03
C THR A 125 -28.54 0.57 -13.12
N LEU A 126 -29.02 -0.09 -12.06
CA LEU A 126 -29.93 0.54 -11.09
C LEU A 126 -29.27 1.68 -10.33
N TRP A 127 -28.01 1.51 -9.93
CA TRP A 127 -27.21 2.53 -9.26
C TRP A 127 -26.98 3.74 -10.17
N HIS A 128 -26.71 3.53 -11.45
CA HIS A 128 -26.60 4.62 -12.41
C HIS A 128 -27.92 5.40 -12.55
N GLU A 129 -29.04 4.71 -12.69
CA GLU A 129 -30.37 5.35 -12.75
C GLU A 129 -30.71 6.10 -11.46
N TYR A 130 -30.31 5.57 -10.30
CA TYR A 130 -30.47 6.24 -9.01
C TYR A 130 -29.78 7.60 -9.00
N TRP A 131 -28.51 7.66 -9.43
CA TRP A 131 -27.74 8.91 -9.45
C TRP A 131 -28.14 9.89 -10.55
N LEU A 132 -28.68 9.41 -11.66
CA LEU A 132 -29.24 10.30 -12.70
C LEU A 132 -30.48 11.06 -12.22
N ASN A 133 -31.22 10.49 -11.28
CA ASN A 133 -32.43 11.10 -10.72
C ASN A 133 -32.12 12.00 -9.50
N GLU A 134 -30.94 11.87 -8.89
CA GLU A 134 -30.49 12.76 -7.82
C GLU A 134 -29.93 14.09 -8.33
N LYS A 135 -30.22 15.18 -7.60
CA LYS A 135 -29.75 16.54 -7.96
C LYS A 135 -28.35 16.86 -7.46
N GLN A 136 -27.81 16.10 -6.50
CA GLN A 136 -26.54 16.39 -5.84
C GLN A 136 -25.64 15.16 -5.82
N LEU A 137 -24.65 15.13 -6.69
CA LEU A 137 -23.66 14.06 -6.71
C LEU A 137 -22.70 14.15 -5.50
N PRO A 138 -22.28 13.02 -4.94
CA PRO A 138 -21.29 12.98 -3.88
C PRO A 138 -19.94 13.43 -4.44
N VAL A 139 -19.31 14.37 -3.72
CA VAL A 139 -18.00 14.92 -4.08
C VAL A 139 -16.87 13.96 -3.71
N THR A 140 -17.07 13.16 -2.65
CA THR A 140 -16.07 12.23 -2.10
C THR A 140 -16.55 10.78 -2.19
N HIS A 141 -15.61 9.83 -2.36
CA HIS A 141 -15.86 8.38 -2.26
C HIS A 141 -16.60 7.99 -0.97
N ILE A 142 -16.24 8.63 0.15
CA ILE A 142 -16.88 8.42 1.47
C ILE A 142 -18.34 8.89 1.47
N ASP A 143 -18.65 9.97 0.76
CA ASP A 143 -20.02 10.49 0.69
C ASP A 143 -20.90 9.58 -0.19
N ALA A 144 -20.32 8.99 -1.24
CA ALA A 144 -20.98 7.97 -2.04
C ALA A 144 -21.30 6.71 -1.22
N LEU A 145 -20.36 6.26 -0.38
CA LEU A 145 -20.56 5.13 0.52
C LEU A 145 -21.66 5.41 1.56
N LYS A 146 -21.71 6.61 2.14
CA LYS A 146 -22.74 6.99 3.14
C LYS A 146 -24.16 7.02 2.60
N ARG A 147 -24.32 7.25 1.30
CA ARG A 147 -25.62 7.30 0.61
C ARG A 147 -25.97 5.97 -0.08
N CYS A 148 -25.08 4.98 0.01
CA CYS A 148 -25.31 3.67 -0.56
C CYS A 148 -26.02 2.78 0.48
N ASP A 149 -27.32 2.53 0.27
CA ASP A 149 -28.08 1.61 1.10
C ASP A 149 -27.70 0.16 0.80
N TYR A 150 -27.18 -0.55 1.80
CA TYR A 150 -26.73 -1.93 1.68
C TYR A 150 -27.85 -2.89 1.24
N ASP A 151 -29.09 -2.66 1.69
CA ASP A 151 -30.24 -3.51 1.35
C ASP A 151 -30.63 -3.40 -0.13
N CYS A 152 -30.39 -2.24 -0.74
CA CYS A 152 -30.69 -1.98 -2.15
C CYS A 152 -29.51 -2.33 -3.07
N PHE A 153 -28.28 -2.07 -2.60
CA PHE A 153 -27.05 -2.18 -3.39
C PHE A 153 -25.92 -2.89 -2.60
N PRO A 154 -26.06 -4.20 -2.31
CA PRO A 154 -25.10 -4.91 -1.46
C PRO A 154 -23.73 -5.06 -2.13
N GLU A 155 -23.67 -5.41 -3.41
CA GLU A 155 -22.43 -5.59 -4.14
C GLU A 155 -21.66 -4.27 -4.30
N ILE A 156 -22.37 -3.20 -4.67
CA ILE A 156 -21.80 -1.87 -4.84
C ILE A 156 -21.33 -1.31 -3.50
N ASN A 157 -22.04 -1.56 -2.41
CA ASN A 157 -21.60 -1.15 -1.07
C ASN A 157 -20.25 -1.79 -0.70
N ILE A 158 -20.08 -3.09 -0.97
CA ILE A 158 -18.81 -3.79 -0.72
C ILE A 158 -17.70 -3.24 -1.61
N LEU A 159 -17.97 -3.03 -2.91
CA LEU A 159 -16.98 -2.45 -3.84
C LEU A 159 -16.58 -1.02 -3.43
N LEU A 160 -17.53 -0.21 -2.94
CA LEU A 160 -17.24 1.12 -2.40
C LEU A 160 -16.41 1.05 -1.11
N ASN A 161 -16.67 0.08 -0.24
CA ASN A 161 -15.85 -0.16 0.96
C ASN A 161 -14.42 -0.52 0.57
N ILE A 162 -14.24 -1.45 -0.38
CA ILE A 162 -12.92 -1.79 -0.92
C ILE A 162 -12.24 -0.53 -1.46
N LEU A 163 -12.93 0.24 -2.30
CA LEU A 163 -12.40 1.47 -2.91
C LEU A 163 -11.95 2.52 -1.88
N VAL A 164 -12.71 2.73 -0.80
CA VAL A 164 -12.36 3.69 0.26
C VAL A 164 -11.20 3.19 1.12
N THR A 165 -11.03 1.87 1.25
CA THR A 165 -9.91 1.27 1.99
C THR A 165 -8.61 1.17 1.18
N LEU A 166 -8.68 1.28 -0.15
CA LEU A 166 -7.49 1.28 -0.99
C LEU A 166 -6.60 2.49 -0.64
N PRO A 167 -5.31 2.27 -0.36
CA PRO A 167 -4.39 3.35 -0.06
C PRO A 167 -4.08 4.15 -1.34
N ALA A 168 -4.93 5.11 -1.68
CA ALA A 168 -4.75 6.00 -2.82
C ALA A 168 -3.55 6.96 -2.66
N THR A 169 -3.06 7.15 -1.43
CA THR A 169 -1.95 8.07 -1.11
C THR A 169 -1.04 7.54 0.00
N THR A 170 0.21 7.99 0.03
CA THR A 170 1.21 7.68 1.06
C THR A 170 0.94 8.34 2.42
N ALA A 171 -0.15 9.12 2.56
CA ALA A 171 -0.43 9.91 3.76
C ALA A 171 -0.50 9.06 5.04
N SER A 172 -1.02 7.83 4.96
CA SER A 172 -1.05 6.88 6.08
C SER A 172 0.37 6.41 6.47
N ALA A 173 1.23 6.17 5.48
CA ALA A 173 2.63 5.84 5.73
C ALA A 173 3.38 7.03 6.35
N GLU A 174 3.16 8.25 5.87
CA GLU A 174 3.78 9.48 6.40
C GLU A 174 3.37 9.76 7.85
N ARG A 175 2.09 9.54 8.20
CA ARG A 175 1.61 9.62 9.60
C ARG A 175 2.29 8.58 10.48
N ASN A 176 2.49 7.37 9.98
CA ASN A 176 3.19 6.31 10.69
C ASN A 176 4.68 6.63 10.86
N PHE A 177 5.36 7.17 9.84
CA PHE A 177 6.75 7.63 9.94
C PHE A 177 6.92 8.79 10.91
N SER A 178 5.97 9.74 10.94
CA SER A 178 5.96 10.83 11.93
C SER A 178 5.78 10.30 13.36
N SER A 179 4.91 9.31 13.55
CA SER A 179 4.71 8.64 14.84
C SER A 179 5.94 7.83 15.26
N LEU A 180 6.53 7.08 14.34
CA LEU A 180 7.80 6.37 14.55
C LEU A 180 8.94 7.32 14.90
N ARG A 181 9.00 8.51 14.30
CA ARG A 181 10.00 9.53 14.63
C ARG A 181 9.84 10.07 16.06
N ARG A 182 8.61 10.10 16.59
CA ARG A 182 8.35 10.43 18.00
C ARG A 182 8.74 9.30 18.96
N ILE A 183 8.56 8.05 18.56
CA ILE A 183 8.94 6.88 19.37
C ILE A 183 10.46 6.67 19.36
N LYS A 184 11.08 6.78 18.17
CA LYS A 184 12.52 6.63 17.93
C LYS A 184 13.24 7.96 18.08
N THR A 185 13.36 8.41 19.32
CA THR A 185 14.11 9.61 19.69
C THR A 185 15.63 9.39 19.63
N TRP A 186 16.42 10.45 19.43
CA TRP A 186 17.89 10.39 19.40
C TRP A 186 18.52 9.73 20.64
N MET A 187 17.93 9.87 21.83
CA MET A 187 18.39 9.22 23.05
C MET A 187 18.09 7.70 23.11
N ARG A 188 17.25 7.17 22.22
CA ARG A 188 16.79 5.76 22.18
C ARG A 188 17.35 5.01 20.96
N THR A 189 18.63 5.20 20.65
CA THR A 189 19.26 4.59 19.46
C THR A 189 19.42 3.07 19.55
N ARG A 190 19.45 2.49 20.76
CA ARG A 190 19.64 1.04 21.00
C ARG A 190 18.35 0.27 21.30
N ILE A 191 17.20 0.69 20.75
CA ILE A 191 15.95 -0.05 20.90
C ILE A 191 15.94 -1.27 19.97
N SER A 192 15.52 -2.45 20.47
CA SER A 192 15.29 -3.62 19.62
C SER A 192 14.04 -3.44 18.76
N GLU A 193 13.99 -4.14 17.63
CA GLU A 193 12.86 -4.10 16.71
C GLU A 193 11.55 -4.54 17.38
N ASP A 194 11.59 -5.63 18.16
CA ASP A 194 10.42 -6.12 18.92
C ASP A 194 9.84 -5.05 19.84
N ARG A 195 10.71 -4.32 20.55
CA ARG A 195 10.28 -3.26 21.47
C ARG A 195 9.76 -2.03 20.73
N LEU A 196 10.34 -1.70 19.57
CA LEU A 196 9.87 -0.62 18.71
C LEU A 196 8.49 -0.93 18.16
N ASN A 197 8.28 -2.15 17.66
CA ASN A 197 6.99 -2.61 17.12
C ASN A 197 5.92 -2.61 18.21
N GLY A 198 6.24 -3.11 19.41
CA GLY A 198 5.33 -3.04 20.56
C GLY A 198 4.93 -1.60 20.91
N LEU A 199 5.89 -0.67 20.99
CA LEU A 199 5.59 0.74 21.25
C LEU A 199 4.79 1.42 20.12
N ALA A 200 5.05 1.04 18.86
CA ALA A 200 4.30 1.56 17.72
C ALA A 200 2.84 1.10 17.76
N LEU A 201 2.58 -0.17 18.10
CA LEU A 201 1.23 -0.71 18.29
C LEU A 201 0.51 0.01 19.44
N LEU A 202 1.16 0.19 20.58
CA LEU A 202 0.61 0.96 21.71
C LEU A 202 0.28 2.41 21.35
N HIS A 203 1.11 3.03 20.51
CA HIS A 203 0.87 4.40 20.05
C HIS A 203 -0.27 4.49 19.03
N ALA A 204 -0.47 3.47 18.20
CA ALA A 204 -1.55 3.40 17.21
C ALA A 204 -2.91 3.12 17.88
N HIS A 205 -2.93 2.19 18.83
CA HIS A 205 -4.14 1.72 19.52
C HIS A 205 -4.24 2.26 20.95
N ARG A 206 -4.30 3.59 21.09
CA ARG A 206 -4.38 4.25 22.41
C ARG A 206 -5.73 4.06 23.11
N ASP A 207 -6.73 3.66 22.34
CA ASP A 207 -8.09 3.33 22.75
C ASP A 207 -8.20 1.99 23.49
N ILE A 208 -7.20 1.12 23.36
CA ILE A 208 -7.14 -0.15 24.08
C ILE A 208 -6.56 0.11 25.47
N THR A 209 -7.38 -0.08 26.51
CA THR A 209 -6.94 -0.01 27.91
C THR A 209 -6.13 -1.24 28.29
N ILE A 210 -4.95 -1.03 28.85
CA ILE A 210 -4.07 -2.11 29.30
C ILE A 210 -4.21 -2.23 30.80
N ASN A 211 -4.65 -3.40 31.29
CA ASN A 211 -4.68 -3.66 32.72
C ASN A 211 -3.24 -3.85 33.22
N SER A 212 -2.85 -3.05 34.22
CA SER A 212 -1.54 -3.14 34.86
C SER A 212 -1.30 -4.48 35.55
N GLU A 213 -2.35 -5.12 36.07
CA GLU A 213 -2.25 -6.42 36.75
C GLU A 213 -1.82 -7.53 35.80
N ASP A 214 -2.44 -7.59 34.62
CA ASP A 214 -2.09 -8.55 33.57
C ASP A 214 -0.63 -8.39 33.11
N VAL A 215 -0.16 -7.14 33.01
CA VAL A 215 1.24 -6.84 32.66
C VAL A 215 2.20 -7.32 33.75
N ILE A 216 1.85 -7.14 35.02
CA ILE A 216 2.65 -7.60 36.16
C ILE A 216 2.73 -9.13 36.16
N ASP A 217 1.62 -9.82 35.91
CA ASP A 217 1.56 -11.28 35.86
C ASP A 217 2.37 -11.87 34.69
N VAL A 218 2.27 -11.26 33.50
CA VAL A 218 3.09 -11.65 32.34
C VAL A 218 4.57 -11.39 32.64
N PHE A 219 4.90 -10.25 33.25
CA PHE A 219 6.26 -9.95 33.64
C PHE A 219 6.76 -10.93 34.73
N ALA A 220 5.89 -11.38 35.64
CA ALA A 220 6.18 -12.35 36.71
C ALA A 220 6.56 -13.72 36.16
N LYS A 221 5.93 -14.14 35.06
CA LYS A 221 6.19 -15.42 34.40
C LYS A 221 7.45 -15.42 33.53
N SER A 222 8.03 -14.25 33.23
CA SER A 222 9.25 -14.18 32.42
C SER A 222 10.48 -14.70 33.19
N ASN A 223 11.45 -15.29 32.48
CA ASN A 223 12.65 -15.84 33.11
C ASN A 223 13.54 -14.70 33.62
N ARG A 224 13.61 -14.53 34.95
CA ARG A 224 14.20 -13.36 35.60
C ARG A 224 15.59 -13.66 36.14
N ARG A 225 16.42 -12.61 36.23
CA ARG A 225 17.74 -12.64 36.90
C ARG A 225 17.71 -12.09 38.33
N LEU A 226 16.58 -11.54 38.78
CA LEU A 226 16.40 -10.93 40.10
C LEU A 226 15.02 -11.28 40.64
N ASP A 227 14.97 -11.69 41.91
CA ASP A 227 13.73 -11.97 42.64
C ASP A 227 13.25 -10.70 43.34
N PHE A 228 11.97 -10.36 43.13
CA PHE A 228 11.32 -9.31 43.88
C PHE A 228 10.73 -9.92 45.15
N VAL A 229 11.26 -9.52 46.30
CA VAL A 229 10.60 -9.75 47.59
C VAL A 229 9.49 -8.71 47.68
N ILE A 230 8.25 -9.18 47.58
CA ILE A 230 7.04 -8.37 47.81
C ILE A 230 6.76 -8.36 49.31
#